data_AF-A0A432QK18-F1
#
_entry.id   AF-A0A432QK18-F1
#
_cell.length_a   1.000
_cell.length_b   1.000
_cell.length_c   1.000
_cell.angle_alpha   90.00
_cell.angle_beta   90.00
_cell.angle_gamma   90.00
#
_symmetry.space_group_name_H-M   'P 1'
#
loop_
_entity.id
_entity.type
_entity.pdbx_description
1 polymer ?
#
loop_
_entity_poly.entity_id
_entity_poly.type
_entity_poly.pdbx_seq_one_letter_code
_entity_poly.pdbx_strand_id
1 'polypeptide(L)'
;MFYVNPLQRITYFSLKIFLFPLQIITGLLYMNYNVLDGKVSLETVAMLHTAGAFAFLAFLIVHIYLATTGETVVSHFKAMITGWEEVEVKKIRASN
;
A
#
# COMPACT_ATOMS: atom_id res chain seq x y z
N MET A 1 5.51 -18.91 -2.96
CA MET A 1 5.68 -17.45 -2.89
C MET A 1 4.56 -16.83 -3.71
N PHE A 2 3.65 -16.15 -3.02
CA PHE A 2 2.29 -15.75 -3.39
C PHE A 2 2.05 -15.38 -4.86
N TYR A 3 1.11 -16.05 -5.51
CA TYR A 3 0.56 -15.64 -6.82
C TYR A 3 -0.49 -14.54 -6.59
N VAL A 4 -0.04 -13.36 -6.18
CA VAL A 4 -0.90 -12.17 -6.05
C VAL A 4 -1.29 -11.65 -7.43
N ASN A 5 -2.50 -11.10 -7.56
CA ASN A 5 -2.97 -10.46 -8.80
C ASN A 5 -1.90 -9.48 -9.31
N PRO A 6 -1.50 -9.53 -10.60
CA PRO A 6 -0.50 -8.62 -11.19
C PRO A 6 -0.65 -7.14 -10.78
N LEU A 7 -1.88 -6.65 -10.67
CA LEU A 7 -2.16 -5.28 -10.24
C LEU A 7 -1.73 -5.00 -8.78
N GLN A 8 -1.99 -5.94 -7.86
CA GLN A 8 -1.55 -5.82 -6.46
C GLN A 8 -0.03 -5.88 -6.34
N ARG A 9 0.63 -6.70 -7.16
CA ARG A 9 2.09 -6.80 -7.19
C ARG A 9 2.76 -5.48 -7.57
N ILE A 10 2.26 -4.83 -8.62
CA ILE A 10 2.77 -3.52 -9.07
C ILE A 10 2.51 -2.47 -7.99
N THR A 11 1.31 -2.47 -7.40
CA THR A 11 0.95 -1.53 -6.33
C THR A 11 1.88 -1.68 -5.12
N TYR A 12 2.13 -2.91 -4.66
CA TYR A 12 3.06 -3.19 -3.56
C TYR A 12 4.49 -2.70 -3.87
N PHE A 13 4.97 -2.97 -5.09
CA PHE A 13 6.28 -2.51 -5.52
C PHE A 13 6.36 -0.99 -5.52
N SER A 14 5.36 -0.30 -6.09
CA SER A 14 5.34 1.17 -6.17
C SER A 14 5.30 1.82 -4.79
N LEU A 15 4.48 1.29 -3.87
CA LEU A 15 4.44 1.79 -2.49
C LEU A 15 5.79 1.64 -1.81
N LYS A 16 6.36 0.43 -1.87
CA LYS A 16 7.56 0.09 -1.11
C LYS A 16 8.81 0.82 -1.61
N ILE A 17 8.93 1.04 -2.91
CA ILE A 17 10.13 1.63 -3.52
C ILE A 17 10.01 3.15 -3.69
N PHE A 18 8.81 3.70 -3.88
CA PHE A 18 8.65 5.13 -4.10
C PHE A 18 7.94 5.83 -2.94
N LEU A 19 6.72 5.42 -2.60
CA LEU A 19 5.89 6.19 -1.70
C LEU A 19 6.40 6.16 -0.24
N PHE A 20 6.82 4.99 0.24
CA PHE A 20 7.40 4.86 1.58
C PHE A 20 8.70 5.65 1.74
N PRO A 21 9.72 5.50 0.86
CA PRO A 21 10.94 6.30 0.96
C PRO A 21 10.67 7.80 0.84
N LEU A 22 9.80 8.23 -0.08
CA LEU A 22 9.43 9.63 -0.23
C LEU A 22 8.86 10.20 1.08
N GLN A 23 7.90 9.50 1.70
CA GLN A 23 7.26 9.99 2.92
C GLN A 23 8.20 10.02 4.12
N ILE A 24 9.05 8.99 4.28
CA ILE A 24 10.04 8.93 5.36
C ILE A 24 11.08 10.04 5.18
N ILE A 25 11.66 10.18 3.98
CA ILE A 25 12.70 11.18 3.72
C ILE A 25 12.13 12.59 3.91
N THR A 26 10.99 12.90 3.29
CA THR A 26 10.38 14.24 3.41
C THR A 26 9.95 14.54 4.84
N GLY A 27 9.46 13.56 5.60
CA GLY A 27 9.11 13.73 7.01
C GLY A 27 10.32 13.99 7.89
N LEU A 28 11.43 13.27 7.66
CA LEU A 28 12.70 13.51 8.36
C LEU A 28 13.30 14.87 8.02
N LEU A 29 13.24 15.29 6.74
CA LEU A 29 13.68 16.62 6.32
C LEU A 29 12.84 17.73 6.97
N TYR A 30 11.53 17.53 7.06
CA TYR A 30 10.61 18.49 7.67
C TYR A 30 10.87 18.63 9.18
N MET A 31 11.04 17.52 9.89
CA MET A 31 11.33 17.50 11.34
C MET A 31 12.70 18.12 11.68
N ASN A 32 13.71 17.90 10.84
CA ASN A 32 15.08 18.36 11.07
C ASN A 32 15.41 19.66 10.32
N TYR A 33 14.41 20.38 9.80
CA TYR A 33 14.64 21.56 8.95
C TYR A 33 15.58 22.60 9.57
N ASN A 34 15.36 22.92 10.85
CA ASN A 34 16.17 23.91 11.58
C ASN A 34 17.61 23.44 11.81
N VAL A 35 17.83 22.13 11.92
CA VAL A 35 19.17 21.53 12.10
C VAL A 35 19.94 21.49 10.77
N LEU A 36 19.23 21.51 9.65
CA LEU A 36 19.80 21.50 8.31
C LEU A 36 20.19 22.91 7.83
N ASP A 37 20.08 23.95 8.66
CA ASP A 37 20.37 25.35 8.35
C ASP A 37 19.70 25.84 7.06
N GLY A 38 18.50 25.35 6.75
CA GLY A 38 17.76 25.76 5.56
C GLY A 38 18.39 25.35 4.23
N LYS A 39 19.27 24.34 4.20
CA LYS A 39 19.89 23.79 2.96
C LYS A 39 18.89 23.23 1.95
N VAL A 40 17.64 23.03 2.36
CA VAL A 40 16.54 22.55 1.53
C VAL A 40 15.40 23.57 1.55
N SER A 41 14.61 23.65 0.48
CA SER A 41 13.42 24.50 0.48
C SER A 41 12.33 23.88 1.38
N LEU A 42 11.92 24.60 2.43
CA LEU A 42 10.86 24.15 3.32
C LEU A 42 9.54 23.95 2.57
N GLU A 43 9.21 24.88 1.67
CA GLU A 43 7.99 24.85 0.87
C GLU A 43 7.94 23.58 0.01
N THR A 44 9.05 23.26 -0.69
CA THR A 44 9.13 22.06 -1.53
C THR A 44 8.99 20.79 -0.69
N VAL A 45 9.67 20.69 0.46
CA VAL A 45 9.57 19.52 1.35
C VAL A 45 8.15 19.37 1.88
N ALA A 46 7.51 20.47 2.30
CA ALA A 46 6.14 20.47 2.81
C ALA A 46 5.13 20.01 1.74
N MET A 47 5.26 20.53 0.52
CA MET A 47 4.39 20.15 -0.60
C MET A 47 4.55 18.67 -0.96
N LEU A 48 5.80 18.18 -1.04
CA LEU A 48 6.06 16.77 -1.33
C LEU A 48 5.53 15.84 -0.23
N HIS A 49 5.74 16.19 1.05
CA HIS A 49 5.23 15.41 2.17
C HIS A 49 3.70 15.37 2.21
N THR A 50 3.05 16.51 1.92
CA THR A 50 1.59 16.62 1.86
C THR A 50 1.02 15.82 0.69
N ALA A 51 1.62 15.93 -0.50
CA ALA A 51 1.23 15.13 -1.66
C ALA A 51 1.38 13.63 -1.40
N GLY A 52 2.49 13.22 -0.78
CA GLY A 52 2.70 11.82 -0.36
C GLY A 52 1.68 11.34 0.67
N ALA A 53 1.29 12.19 1.63
CA ALA A 53 0.25 11.88 2.60
C ALA A 53 -1.13 11.65 1.92
N PHE A 54 -1.52 12.49 0.96
CA PHE A 54 -2.74 12.30 0.19
C PHE A 54 -2.69 11.03 -0.67
N ALA A 55 -1.54 10.71 -1.25
CA ALA A 55 -1.36 9.45 -1.99
C ALA A 55 -1.51 8.22 -1.07
N PHE A 56 -0.98 8.26 0.16
CA PHE A 56 -1.20 7.21 1.16
C PHE A 56 -2.68 7.10 1.57
N LEU A 57 -3.35 8.23 1.75
CA LEU A 57 -4.79 8.25 2.05
C LEU A 57 -5.61 7.62 0.92
N ALA A 58 -5.34 8.00 -0.33
CA ALA A 58 -5.99 7.41 -1.50
C ALA A 58 -5.73 5.90 -1.59
N PHE A 59 -4.48 5.48 -1.38
CA PHE A 59 -4.13 4.06 -1.30
C PHE A 59 -4.92 3.34 -0.22
N LEU A 60 -5.02 3.91 0.99
CA LEU A 60 -5.75 3.30 2.10
C LEU A 60 -7.24 3.08 1.76
N ILE A 61 -7.88 4.10 1.17
CA ILE A 61 -9.29 4.00 0.76
C ILE A 61 -9.49 2.86 -0.25
N VAL A 62 -8.67 2.84 -1.31
CA VAL A 62 -8.75 1.80 -2.35
C VAL A 62 -8.41 0.42 -1.78
N HIS A 63 -7.41 0.34 -0.91
CA HIS A 63 -6.98 -0.90 -0.27
C HIS A 63 -8.08 -1.50 0.59
N ILE A 64 -8.73 -0.69 1.43
CA ILE A 64 -9.87 -1.13 2.27
C ILE A 64 -11.03 -1.56 1.38
N TYR A 65 -11.35 -0.78 0.33
CA TYR A 65 -12.40 -1.16 -0.63
C TYR A 65 -12.12 -2.54 -1.24
N LEU A 66 -10.93 -2.78 -1.77
CA LEU A 66 -10.56 -4.08 -2.35
C LEU A 66 -10.52 -5.20 -1.32
N ALA A 67 -10.16 -4.90 -0.06
CA ALA A 67 -10.23 -5.88 1.02
C ALA A 67 -11.68 -6.27 1.36
N THR A 68 -12.67 -5.45 1.02
CA THR A 68 -14.11 -5.79 1.20
C THR A 68 -14.72 -6.55 0.02
N THR A 69 -14.06 -6.65 -1.14
CA THR A 69 -14.61 -7.30 -2.35
C THR A 69 -14.41 -8.82 -2.40
N GLY A 70 -14.30 -9.49 -1.25
CA GLY A 70 -14.24 -10.95 -1.17
C GLY A 70 -15.61 -11.61 -1.19
N GLU A 71 -15.68 -12.94 -1.04
CA GLU A 71 -16.96 -13.66 -0.94
C GLU A 71 -17.87 -13.13 0.17
N THR A 72 -17.25 -12.68 1.26
CA THR A 72 -17.92 -11.88 2.29
C THR A 72 -17.06 -10.65 2.56
N VAL A 73 -17.69 -9.57 3.05
CA VAL A 73 -17.02 -8.29 3.35
C VAL A 73 -15.79 -8.46 4.25
N VAL A 74 -15.76 -9.51 5.07
CA VAL A 74 -14.71 -9.80 6.05
C VAL A 74 -13.79 -10.95 5.66
N SER A 75 -14.01 -11.65 4.53
CA SER A 75 -13.24 -12.86 4.19
C SER A 75 -11.75 -12.56 4.01
N HIS A 76 -11.39 -11.53 3.25
CA HIS A 76 -9.98 -11.14 3.08
C HIS A 76 -9.36 -10.62 4.38
N PHE A 77 -10.12 -9.90 5.22
CA PHE A 77 -9.64 -9.47 6.54
C PHE A 77 -9.37 -10.65 7.47
N LYS A 78 -10.25 -11.65 7.48
CA LYS A 78 -10.06 -12.90 8.23
C LYS A 78 -8.82 -13.63 7.73
N ALA A 79 -8.62 -13.72 6.42
CA ALA A 79 -7.43 -14.34 5.83
C ALA A 79 -6.14 -13.59 6.22
N MET A 80 -6.15 -12.25 6.27
CA MET A 80 -5.01 -11.45 6.73
C MET A 80 -4.65 -11.70 8.21
N ILE A 81 -5.65 -11.84 9.08
CA ILE A 81 -5.43 -12.05 10.53
C ILE A 81 -5.04 -13.50 10.82
N THR A 82 -5.71 -14.46 10.18
CA THR A 82 -5.53 -15.88 10.46
C THR A 82 -4.41 -16.51 9.63
N GLY A 83 -4.06 -15.92 8.49
CA GLY A 83 -3.11 -16.48 7.52
C GLY A 83 -3.68 -17.61 6.67
N TRP A 84 -4.96 -17.97 6.83
CA TRP A 84 -5.62 -19.05 6.11
C TRP A 84 -6.71 -18.51 5.19
N GLU A 85 -6.71 -18.96 3.94
CA GLU A 85 -7.70 -18.61 2.93
C GLU A 85 -8.42 -19.88 2.48
N GLU A 86 -9.76 -19.86 2.50
CA GLU A 86 -10.57 -20.92 1.91
C GLU A 86 -10.55 -20.75 0.39
N VAL A 87 -10.04 -21.74 -0.34
CA VAL A 87 -9.89 -21.70 -1.79
C VAL A 87 -10.86 -22.69 -2.41
N GLU A 88 -11.78 -22.21 -3.26
CA GLU A 88 -12.66 -23.10 -4.03
C GLU A 88 -11.81 -23.95 -5.01
N VAL A 89 -11.67 -25.24 -4.71
CA VAL A 89 -11.00 -26.19 -5.61
C VAL A 89 -11.92 -26.45 -6.79
N LYS A 90 -11.67 -25.78 -7.92
CA LYS A 90 -12.36 -26.06 -9.18
C LYS A 90 -12.12 -27.53 -9.56
N LYS A 91 -13.11 -28.40 -9.36
CA LYS A 91 -13.10 -29.78 -9.87
C LYS A 91 -12.98 -29.75 -11.39
N ILE A 92 -11.78 -29.98 -11.91
CA ILE A 92 -11.60 -30.24 -13.33
C ILE A 92 -12.30 -31.58 -13.59
N ARG A 93 -13.43 -31.54 -14.30
CA ARG A 93 -14.10 -32.75 -14.80
C ARG A 93 -13.08 -33.51 -15.64
N ALA A 94 -12.63 -34.67 -15.16
CA ALA A 94 -12.04 -35.67 -16.03
C ALA A 94 -13.15 -36.14 -16.96
N SER A 95 -13.15 -35.64 -18.20
CA SER A 95 -13.92 -36.23 -19.29
C SER A 95 -13.23 -37.52 -19.67
N ASN A 96 -13.88 -38.65 -19.36
CA ASN A 96 -13.58 -39.96 -19.93
C ASN A 96 -13.73 -39.94 -21.45
#